data_AF-A0A945Y545-F1
#
_entry.id   AF-A0A945Y545-F1
#
_cell.length_a   1.000
_cell.length_b   1.000
_cell.length_c   1.000
_cell.angle_alpha   90.00
_cell.angle_beta   90.00
_cell.angle_gamma   90.00
#
_symmetry.space_group_name_H-M   'P 1'
#
loop_
_entity.id
_entity.type
_entity.pdbx_description
1 polymer ?
#
loop_
_entity_poly.entity_id
_entity_poly.type
_entity_poly.pdbx_seq_one_letter_code
_entity_poly.pdbx_strand_id
1 'polypeptide(L)'
;MTGYIVVISCLGYAAFFLYVQLGQVERIVGTMNPQTLTPEQMELLKERVVRSAVQLKNEMIGMAIVGSLVAVIGGLYTISMIIRPLKKLVLFAEKRGQAELPEIKSNTEIKQLATAITLLTESLEQSPSKKEPAS
;
A
#
# COMPACT_ATOMS: atom_id res chain seq x y z
N MET A 1 3.08 0.44 12.16
CA MET A 1 1.75 -0.14 12.44
C MET A 1 0.62 0.44 11.59
N THR A 2 0.55 1.76 11.39
CA THR A 2 -0.53 2.43 10.64
C THR A 2 -0.69 1.97 9.19
N GLY A 3 0.41 1.65 8.48
CA GLY A 3 0.35 1.16 7.10
C GLY A 3 -0.38 -0.18 6.95
N TYR A 4 -0.17 -1.13 7.87
CA TYR A 4 -0.86 -2.42 7.86
C TYR A 4 -2.36 -2.26 8.13
N ILE A 5 -2.75 -1.34 9.00
CA ILE A 5 -4.17 -1.04 9.30
C ILE A 5 -4.88 -0.51 8.05
N VAL A 6 -4.22 0.35 7.27
CA VAL A 6 -4.78 0.88 6.01
C VAL A 6 -4.97 -0.24 5.00
N VAL A 7 -3.97 -1.10 4.81
CA VAL A 7 -4.05 -2.23 3.88
C VAL A 7 -5.15 -3.21 4.26
N ILE A 8 -5.24 -3.58 5.55
CA ILE A 8 -6.28 -4.48 6.05
C ILE A 8 -7.67 -3.86 5.86
N SER A 9 -7.82 -2.57 6.12
CA SER A 9 -9.09 -1.85 5.91
C SER A 9 -9.52 -1.83 4.44
N CYS A 10 -8.58 -1.59 3.52
CA CYS A 10 -8.86 -1.62 2.07
C CYS A 10 -9.24 -3.03 1.59
N LEU A 11 -8.54 -4.06 2.04
CA LEU A 11 -8.84 -5.45 1.69
C LEU A 11 -10.18 -5.91 2.27
N GLY A 12 -10.47 -5.55 3.53
CA GLY A 12 -11.74 -5.87 4.19
C GLY A 12 -12.92 -5.20 3.49
N TYR A 13 -12.78 -3.94 3.09
CA TYR A 13 -13.81 -3.24 2.33
C TYR A 13 -14.05 -3.85 0.95
N ALA A 14 -12.98 -4.21 0.22
CA ALA A 14 -13.09 -4.91 -1.07
C ALA A 14 -13.80 -6.27 -0.92
N ALA A 15 -13.47 -7.04 0.12
CA ALA A 15 -14.11 -8.32 0.40
C ALA A 15 -15.60 -8.17 0.76
N PHE A 16 -15.94 -7.18 1.59
CA PHE A 16 -17.33 -6.88 1.96
C PHE A 16 -18.15 -6.44 0.73
N PHE A 17 -17.58 -5.59 -0.10
CA PHE A 17 -18.21 -5.12 -1.34
C PHE A 17 -18.51 -6.29 -2.30
N LEU A 18 -17.53 -7.16 -2.54
CA LEU A 18 -17.72 -8.37 -3.35
C LEU A 18 -18.76 -9.32 -2.75
N TYR A 19 -18.79 -9.50 -1.43
CA TYR A 19 -19.75 -10.34 -0.73
C TYR A 19 -21.20 -9.88 -0.94
N VAL A 20 -21.48 -8.58 -0.73
CA VAL A 20 -22.83 -8.01 -0.93
C VAL A 20 -23.27 -8.16 -2.38
N GLN A 21 -22.34 -7.93 -3.31
CA GLN A 21 -22.58 -7.99 -4.74
C GLN A 21 -22.85 -9.41 -5.26
N LEU A 22 -22.09 -10.39 -4.81
CA LEU A 22 -22.32 -11.81 -5.12
C LEU A 22 -23.69 -12.29 -4.60
N GLY A 23 -24.09 -11.86 -3.41
CA GLY A 23 -25.41 -12.21 -2.85
C GLY A 23 -26.60 -11.65 -3.64
N GLN A 24 -26.45 -10.51 -4.32
CA GLN A 24 -27.49 -9.98 -5.23
C GLN A 24 -27.60 -10.82 -6.50
N VAL A 25 -26.46 -11.22 -7.09
CA VAL A 25 -26.43 -12.09 -8.27
C VAL A 25 -27.01 -13.47 -7.94
N GLU A 26 -26.62 -14.05 -6.80
CA GLU A 26 -27.10 -15.35 -6.33
C GLU A 26 -28.62 -15.37 -6.12
N ARG A 27 -29.22 -14.30 -5.58
CA ARG A 27 -30.68 -14.18 -5.47
C ARG A 27 -31.39 -14.14 -6.82
N ILE A 28 -30.81 -13.47 -7.81
CA ILE A 28 -31.40 -13.41 -9.16
C ILE A 28 -31.30 -14.79 -9.83
N VAL A 29 -30.13 -15.44 -9.76
CA VAL A 29 -29.92 -16.79 -10.31
C VAL A 29 -30.74 -17.84 -9.56
N GLY A 30 -30.88 -17.74 -8.23
CA GLY A 30 -31.65 -18.67 -7.41
C GLY A 30 -33.16 -18.63 -7.67
N THR A 31 -33.66 -17.61 -8.37
CA THR A 31 -35.05 -17.57 -8.86
C THR A 31 -35.23 -18.21 -10.24
N MET A 32 -34.16 -18.73 -10.87
CA MET A 32 -34.25 -19.44 -12.14
C MET A 32 -34.76 -20.87 -11.94
N ASN A 33 -35.94 -21.17 -12.48
CA ASN A 33 -36.34 -22.54 -12.77
C ASN A 33 -36.41 -22.74 -14.30
N PRO A 34 -35.38 -23.33 -14.92
CA PRO A 34 -35.31 -23.47 -16.37
C PRO A 34 -36.40 -24.37 -16.96
N GLN A 35 -37.13 -25.12 -16.13
CA GLN A 35 -38.22 -26.00 -16.57
C GLN A 35 -39.61 -25.34 -16.54
N THR A 36 -39.76 -24.18 -15.89
CA THR A 36 -41.07 -23.51 -15.72
C THR A 36 -41.10 -22.05 -16.17
N LEU A 37 -39.98 -21.49 -16.64
CA LEU A 37 -39.90 -20.10 -17.08
C LEU A 37 -40.46 -19.94 -18.49
N THR A 38 -41.41 -19.02 -18.66
CA THR A 38 -41.84 -18.59 -20.00
C THR A 38 -40.73 -17.77 -20.69
N PRO A 39 -40.70 -17.70 -22.03
CA PRO A 39 -39.70 -16.92 -22.76
C PRO A 39 -39.62 -15.45 -22.32
N GLU A 40 -40.77 -14.83 -22.03
CA GLU A 40 -40.86 -13.45 -21.53
C GLU A 40 -40.24 -13.28 -20.13
N GLN A 41 -40.46 -14.24 -19.22
CA GLN A 41 -39.85 -14.22 -17.89
C GLN A 41 -38.32 -14.39 -17.97
N MET A 42 -37.85 -15.19 -18.92
CA MET A 42 -36.42 -15.37 -19.19
C MET A 42 -35.78 -14.06 -19.70
N GLU A 43 -36.46 -13.33 -20.58
CA GLU A 43 -35.98 -12.07 -21.12
C GLU A 43 -35.91 -10.96 -20.05
N LEU A 44 -36.95 -10.84 -19.22
CA LEU A 44 -36.96 -9.92 -18.07
C LEU A 44 -35.86 -10.23 -17.06
N LEU A 45 -35.59 -11.52 -16.83
CA LEU A 45 -34.54 -11.95 -15.91
C LEU A 45 -33.15 -11.63 -16.48
N LYS A 46 -32.93 -11.89 -17.77
CA LYS A 46 -31.70 -11.52 -18.49
C LYS A 46 -31.46 -10.01 -18.40
N GLU A 47 -32.49 -9.20 -18.61
CA GLU A 47 -32.39 -7.74 -18.52
C GLU A 47 -31.97 -7.29 -17.11
N ARG A 48 -32.58 -7.87 -16.06
CA ARG A 48 -32.23 -7.59 -14.66
C ARG A 48 -30.79 -7.98 -14.32
N VAL A 49 -30.34 -9.16 -14.77
CA VAL A 49 -28.95 -9.61 -14.57
C VAL A 49 -27.98 -8.66 -15.27
N VAL A 50 -28.23 -8.31 -16.54
CA VAL A 50 -27.37 -7.41 -17.31
C VAL A 50 -27.31 -6.02 -16.66
N ARG A 51 -28.46 -5.47 -16.24
CA ARG A 51 -28.52 -4.17 -15.57
C ARG A 51 -27.75 -4.18 -14.25
N SER A 52 -27.91 -5.23 -13.45
CA SER A 52 -27.18 -5.41 -12.20
C SER A 52 -25.67 -5.51 -12.44
N ALA A 53 -25.24 -6.31 -13.43
CA ALA A 53 -23.82 -6.43 -13.79
C ALA A 53 -23.20 -5.11 -14.29
N VAL A 54 -23.96 -4.31 -15.05
CA VAL A 54 -23.49 -2.98 -15.52
C VAL A 54 -23.32 -2.02 -14.34
N GLN A 55 -24.28 -2.00 -13.40
CA GLN A 55 -24.16 -1.19 -12.20
C GLN A 55 -22.93 -1.61 -11.37
N LEU A 56 -22.76 -2.91 -11.19
CA LEU A 56 -21.60 -3.52 -10.53
C LEU A 56 -20.27 -3.01 -11.10
N LYS A 57 -20.15 -3.10 -12.43
CA LYS A 57 -18.97 -2.71 -13.17
C LYS A 57 -18.67 -1.22 -12.99
N ASN A 58 -19.70 -0.37 -13.03
CA ASN A 58 -19.53 1.06 -12.85
C ASN A 58 -19.08 1.41 -11.42
N GLU A 59 -19.62 0.75 -10.40
CA GLU A 59 -19.19 0.92 -9.01
C GLU A 59 -17.73 0.45 -8.82
N MET A 60 -17.35 -0.70 -9.40
CA MET A 60 -15.97 -1.20 -9.39
C MET A 60 -14.99 -0.23 -10.07
N ILE A 61 -15.37 0.35 -11.21
CA ILE A 61 -14.55 1.35 -11.91
C ILE A 61 -14.33 2.58 -11.02
N GLY A 62 -15.38 3.08 -10.36
CA GLY A 62 -15.26 4.21 -9.42
C GLY A 62 -14.29 3.92 -8.28
N MET A 63 -14.40 2.72 -7.69
CA MET A 63 -13.50 2.26 -6.63
C MET A 63 -12.05 2.15 -7.10
N ALA A 64 -11.83 1.62 -8.31
CA ALA A 64 -10.51 1.45 -8.89
C ALA A 64 -9.83 2.81 -9.16
N ILE A 65 -10.59 3.81 -9.61
CA ILE A 65 -10.06 5.17 -9.83
C ILE A 65 -9.60 5.78 -8.50
N VAL A 66 -10.45 5.74 -7.47
CA VAL A 66 -10.11 6.27 -6.14
C VAL A 66 -8.92 5.52 -5.54
N GLY A 67 -8.92 4.18 -5.62
CA GLY A 67 -7.81 3.35 -5.14
C GLY A 67 -6.49 3.67 -5.86
N SER A 68 -6.54 3.88 -7.18
CA SER A 68 -5.37 4.26 -7.98
C SER A 68 -4.81 5.62 -7.55
N LEU A 69 -5.66 6.61 -7.30
CA LEU A 69 -5.25 7.93 -6.82
C LEU A 69 -4.53 7.82 -5.47
N VAL A 70 -5.12 7.09 -4.52
CA VAL A 70 -4.53 6.88 -3.19
C VAL A 70 -3.20 6.14 -3.28
N ALA A 71 -3.09 5.13 -4.16
CA ALA A 71 -1.86 4.39 -4.37
C ALA A 71 -0.73 5.27 -4.91
N VAL A 72 -1.02 6.15 -5.88
CA VAL A 72 -0.03 7.09 -6.43
C VAL A 72 0.45 8.06 -5.35
N ILE A 73 -0.46 8.65 -4.58
CA ILE A 73 -0.11 9.58 -3.49
C ILE A 73 0.71 8.86 -2.40
N GLY A 74 0.30 7.67 -1.99
CA GLY A 74 1.01 6.84 -1.01
C GLY A 74 2.40 6.42 -1.50
N GLY A 75 2.54 6.10 -2.79
CA GLY A 75 3.82 5.81 -3.43
C GLY A 75 4.77 7.00 -3.42
N LEU A 76 4.28 8.19 -3.79
CA LEU A 76 5.07 9.43 -3.75
C LEU A 76 5.52 9.78 -2.33
N TYR A 77 4.65 9.58 -1.35
CA TYR A 77 4.96 9.77 0.06
C TYR A 77 6.05 8.80 0.53
N THR A 78 5.94 7.52 0.15
CA THR A 78 6.92 6.47 0.46
C THR A 78 8.30 6.80 -0.13
N ILE A 79 8.34 7.22 -1.39
CA ILE A 79 9.60 7.63 -2.05
C ILE A 79 10.24 8.79 -1.29
N SER A 80 9.45 9.80 -0.94
CA SER A 80 9.95 11.05 -0.38
C SER A 80 10.38 10.91 1.08
N MET A 81 9.65 10.13 1.88
CA MET A 81 9.86 10.04 3.33
C MET A 81 10.64 8.81 3.77
N ILE A 82 10.72 7.78 2.94
CA ILE A 82 11.42 6.53 3.27
C ILE A 82 12.62 6.36 2.35
N ILE A 83 12.39 6.16 1.04
CA ILE A 83 13.44 5.76 0.10
C ILE A 83 14.55 6.82 0.00
N ARG A 84 14.19 8.10 -0.18
CA ARG A 84 15.16 9.20 -0.30
C ARG A 84 16.05 9.34 0.96
N PRO A 85 15.48 9.43 2.19
CA PRO A 85 16.29 9.45 3.41
C PRO A 85 17.16 8.21 3.58
N LEU A 86 16.64 7.00 3.35
CA LEU A 86 17.43 5.76 3.44
C LEU A 86 18.61 5.77 2.47
N LYS A 87 18.42 6.20 1.22
CA LYS A 87 19.51 6.30 0.24
C LYS A 87 20.60 7.28 0.69
N LYS A 88 20.22 8.41 1.29
CA LYS A 88 21.18 9.37 1.87
C LYS A 88 21.93 8.78 3.07
N LEU A 89 21.25 8.03 3.96
CA LEU A 89 21.89 7.35 5.08
C LEU A 89 22.93 6.31 4.64
N VAL A 90 22.61 5.52 3.60
CA VAL A 90 23.56 4.57 3.03
C VAL A 90 24.79 5.30 2.50
N LEU A 91 24.60 6.38 1.75
CA LEU A 91 25.68 7.21 1.23
C LEU A 91 26.53 7.85 2.34
N PHE A 92 25.91 8.26 3.45
CA PHE A 92 26.59 8.76 4.64
C PHE A 92 27.48 7.70 5.27
N ALA A 93 26.97 6.49 5.45
CA ALA A 93 27.73 5.37 5.98
C ALA A 93 28.89 4.95 5.05
N GLU A 94 28.63 4.86 3.73
CA GLU A 94 29.66 4.51 2.73
C GLU A 94 30.81 5.53 2.71
N LYS A 95 30.50 6.82 2.84
CA LYS A 95 31.50 7.90 2.86
C LYS A 95 32.06 8.18 4.25
N ARG A 96 31.88 7.28 5.22
CA ARG A 96 32.36 7.43 6.61
C ARG A 96 31.98 8.78 7.23
N GLY A 97 30.76 9.24 6.99
CA GLY A 97 30.23 10.46 7.60
C GLY A 97 30.61 11.76 6.91
N GLN A 98 31.31 11.70 5.78
CA GLN A 98 31.64 12.89 4.98
C GLN A 98 30.50 13.37 4.07
N ALA A 99 29.39 12.61 4.00
CA ALA A 99 28.20 13.02 3.25
C ALA A 99 27.22 13.81 4.14
N GLU A 100 26.24 14.49 3.54
CA GLU A 100 25.17 15.12 4.31
C GLU A 100 24.20 14.09 4.90
N LEU A 101 23.87 14.25 6.18
CA LEU A 101 22.76 13.52 6.80
C LEU A 101 21.42 13.94 6.18
N PRO A 102 20.47 13.01 6.01
CA PRO A 102 19.15 13.34 5.52
C PRO A 102 18.34 14.16 6.54
N GLU A 103 17.64 15.18 6.05
CA GLU A 103 16.60 15.86 6.81
C GLU A 103 15.36 14.96 6.95
N ILE A 104 15.19 14.34 8.12
CA ILE A 104 14.06 13.45 8.38
C ILE A 104 12.96 14.24 9.09
N LYS A 105 11.89 14.59 8.37
CA LYS A 105 10.80 15.43 8.91
C LYS A 105 10.04 14.74 10.06
N SER A 106 9.44 13.56 9.83
CA SER A 106 8.52 12.95 10.80
C SER A 106 8.69 11.45 11.08
N ASN A 107 9.54 10.73 10.33
CA ASN A 107 9.71 9.29 10.56
C ASN A 107 10.68 9.00 11.72
N THR A 108 10.15 8.55 12.86
CA THR A 108 10.92 8.25 14.08
C THR A 108 11.86 7.05 13.91
N GLU A 109 11.47 6.04 13.14
CA GLU A 109 12.29 4.84 12.87
C GLU A 109 13.53 5.22 12.07
N ILE A 110 13.38 6.04 11.02
CA ILE A 110 14.51 6.51 10.21
C ILE A 110 15.39 7.48 11.01
N LYS A 111 14.81 8.29 11.91
CA LYS A 111 15.60 9.13 12.84
C LYS A 111 16.48 8.28 13.75
N GLN A 112 15.91 7.24 14.36
CA GLN A 112 16.67 6.31 15.21
C GLN A 112 17.78 5.62 14.42
N LEU A 113 17.50 5.20 13.19
CA LEU A 113 18.50 4.61 12.30
C LEU A 113 19.63 5.61 11.98
N ALA A 114 19.29 6.86 11.67
CA ALA A 114 20.27 7.91 11.42
C ALA A 114 21.22 8.11 12.60
N THR A 115 20.66 8.24 13.82
CA THR A 115 21.46 8.38 15.05
C THR A 115 22.39 7.18 15.27
N ALA A 116 21.92 5.96 15.07
CA ALA A 116 22.73 4.76 15.22
C ALA A 116 23.90 4.71 14.22
N ILE A 117 23.65 5.08 12.95
CA ILE A 117 24.69 5.14 11.91
C ILE A 117 25.73 6.22 12.23
N THR A 118 25.31 7.39 12.72
CA THR A 118 26.23 8.45 13.13
C THR A 118 27.14 7.99 14.26
N LEU A 119 26.58 7.43 15.35
CA LEU A 119 27.37 6.93 16.48
C LEU A 119 28.37 5.84 16.08
N LEU A 120 27.96 4.93 15.18
CA LEU A 120 28.84 3.89 14.64
C LEU A 120 29.98 4.50 13.81
N THR A 121 29.66 5.48 12.98
CA THR A 121 30.64 6.16 12.12
C THR A 121 31.68 6.92 12.95
N GLU A 122 31.24 7.67 13.97
CA GLU A 122 32.13 8.36 14.91
C GLU A 122 33.04 7.38 15.67
N SER A 123 32.49 6.24 16.12
CA SER A 123 33.27 5.19 16.79
C SER A 123 34.36 4.58 15.88
N LEU A 124 34.07 4.48 14.58
CA LEU A 124 35.02 4.00 13.57
C LEU A 124 36.08 5.05 13.21
N GLU A 125 35.74 6.35 13.21
CA GLU A 125 36.71 7.45 13.06
C GLU A 125 37.63 7.60 14.27
N GLN A 126 37.21 7.19 15.47
CA GLN A 126 38.05 7.19 16.68
C GLN A 126 38.99 5.97 16.76
N SER A 127 38.72 4.91 15.98
CA SER A 127 39.55 3.68 15.97
C SER A 127 40.89 3.71 15.20
N PRO A 128 41.29 4.70 14.38
CA PRO A 128 42.61 4.71 13.74
C PRO A 128 43.72 5.30 14.62
N SER A 129 43.47 5.71 15.86
CA SER A 129 44.48 6.34 16.75
C SER A 129 44.88 5.49 17.97
N LYS A 130 44.79 4.16 17.87
CA LYS A 130 45.35 3.24 18.88
C LYS A 130 46.19 2.13 18.24
N LYS A 131 47.23 2.53 17.50
CA LYS A 131 48.47 1.75 17.38
C LYS A 131 49.66 2.68 17.62
N GLU A 132 50.21 2.51 18.83
CA GLU A 132 51.53 2.90 19.36
C GLU A 132 52.02 4.36 19.24
N PRO A 133 52.14 5.05 20.38
CA PRO A 133 53.31 5.84 20.72
C PRO A 133 54.31 5.02 21.56
N ALA A 134 55.60 5.35 21.42
CA ALA A 134 56.78 4.83 22.14
C ALA A 134 57.33 3.50 21.58
N SER A 135 58.62 3.33 21.31
CA SER A 135 59.84 4.08 21.68
C SER A 135 60.96 3.68 20.73
#